data_AF-A0A349Z8E2-F1
#
_entry.id   AF-A0A349Z8E2-F1
#
_cell.length_a   1.000
_cell.length_b   1.000
_cell.length_c   1.000
_cell.angle_alpha   90.00
_cell.angle_beta   90.00
_cell.angle_gamma   90.00
#
_symmetry.space_group_name_H-M   'P 1'
#
loop_
_entity.id
_entity.type
_entity.pdbx_description
1 polymer ?
#
loop_
_entity_poly.entity_id
_entity_poly.type
_entity_poly.pdbx_seq_one_letter_code
_entity_poly.pdbx_strand_id
1 'polypeptide(L)'
;MNKILLALTLTLISFSSFSATSRYDMVAKEYEQIALKPNVVEGAKMQGVCLVQLKELTFKKKNEFDPISEWVNYRSVSLLEQYSPCEVLIMLEVANDMIRDEKQ
;
A
#
# COMPACT_ATOMS: atom_id res chain seq x y z
N MET A 1 -3.69 -48.11 3.00
CA MET A 1 -3.33 -46.91 3.81
C MET A 1 -3.05 -45.66 2.99
N ASN A 2 -2.60 -45.73 1.73
CA ASN A 2 -2.29 -44.53 0.91
C ASN A 2 -3.49 -43.63 0.51
N LYS A 3 -4.74 -44.14 0.51
CA LYS A 3 -5.92 -43.33 0.11
C LYS A 3 -6.41 -42.38 1.21
N ILE A 4 -6.20 -42.74 2.48
CA ILE A 4 -6.60 -41.93 3.63
C ILE A 4 -5.61 -40.77 3.85
N LEU A 5 -4.32 -41.01 3.59
CA LEU A 5 -3.29 -39.98 3.65
C LEU A 5 -3.49 -38.88 2.59
N LEU A 6 -3.98 -39.26 1.41
CA LEU A 6 -4.25 -38.36 0.28
C LEU A 6 -5.50 -37.50 0.49
N ALA A 7 -6.48 -38.00 1.24
CA ALA A 7 -7.68 -37.23 1.60
C ALA A 7 -7.38 -36.17 2.69
N LEU A 8 -6.42 -36.45 3.58
CA LEU A 8 -6.06 -35.56 4.69
C LEU A 8 -5.20 -34.37 4.25
N THR A 9 -4.41 -34.51 3.19
CA THR A 9 -3.61 -33.40 2.62
C THR A 9 -4.45 -32.46 1.76
N LEU A 10 -5.56 -32.93 1.19
CA LEU A 10 -6.42 -32.13 0.32
C LEU A 10 -7.36 -31.17 1.09
N THR A 11 -7.67 -31.46 2.36
CA THR A 11 -8.54 -30.62 3.20
C THR A 11 -7.81 -29.48 3.92
N LEU A 12 -6.47 -29.50 3.96
CA LEU A 12 -5.66 -28.49 4.66
C LEU A 12 -5.36 -27.23 3.82
N ILE A 13 -5.69 -27.22 2.53
CA ILE A 13 -5.35 -26.10 1.62
C ILE A 13 -6.47 -25.03 1.56
N SER A 14 -7.62 -25.25 2.21
CA SER A 14 -8.80 -24.39 2.06
C SER A 14 -8.93 -23.24 3.07
N PHE A 15 -7.97 -23.04 3.99
CA PHE A 15 -8.09 -22.09 5.10
C PHE A 15 -7.01 -21.01 5.12
N SER A 16 -6.93 -20.18 4.08
CA SER A 16 -6.05 -19.00 4.15
C SER A 16 -6.55 -17.86 3.28
N SER A 17 -7.71 -17.33 3.64
CA SER A 17 -8.09 -15.95 3.28
C SER A 17 -9.04 -15.37 4.33
N PHE A 18 -8.71 -15.51 5.61
CA PHE A 18 -9.30 -14.63 6.62
C PHE A 18 -8.68 -13.23 6.40
N SER A 19 -9.30 -12.44 5.54
CA SER A 19 -8.96 -11.02 5.41
C SER A 19 -9.20 -10.39 6.79
N ALA A 20 -8.16 -9.82 7.39
CA ALA A 20 -8.31 -9.10 8.64
C ALA A 20 -9.31 -7.96 8.40
N THR A 21 -10.49 -8.05 9.02
CA THR A 21 -11.52 -7.01 8.96
C THR A 21 -10.89 -5.67 9.32
N SER A 22 -10.97 -4.70 8.41
CA SER A 22 -10.37 -3.39 8.69
C SER A 22 -11.11 -2.72 9.86
N ARG A 23 -10.44 -1.81 10.57
CA ARG A 23 -11.10 -1.01 11.62
C ARG A 23 -12.33 -0.29 11.09
N TYR A 24 -12.27 0.15 9.83
CA TYR A 24 -13.39 0.77 9.14
C TYR A 24 -14.56 -0.20 8.98
N ASP A 25 -14.33 -1.43 8.50
CA ASP A 25 -15.39 -2.42 8.27
C ASP A 25 -16.15 -2.77 9.57
N MET A 26 -15.46 -2.78 10.71
CA MET A 26 -16.10 -2.98 12.02
C MET A 26 -17.09 -1.86 12.36
N VAL A 27 -16.69 -0.60 12.16
CA VAL A 27 -17.53 0.59 12.43
C VAL A 27 -18.65 0.71 11.40
N ALA A 28 -18.36 0.47 10.12
CA ALA A 28 -19.35 0.54 9.04
C ALA A 28 -20.50 -0.44 9.23
N LYS A 29 -20.23 -1.61 9.83
CA LYS A 29 -21.24 -2.61 10.20
C LYS A 29 -22.18 -2.13 11.32
N GLU A 30 -21.69 -1.32 12.26
CA GLU A 30 -22.51 -0.76 13.33
C GLU A 30 -23.37 0.43 12.85
N TYR A 31 -22.87 1.17 11.84
CA TYR A 31 -23.49 2.39 11.33
C TYR A 31 -23.81 2.32 9.83
N GLU A 32 -24.46 1.24 9.38
CA GLU A 32 -24.70 0.97 7.95
C GLU A 32 -25.35 2.12 7.18
N GLN A 33 -26.25 2.87 7.83
CA GLN A 33 -27.00 3.98 7.25
C GLN A 33 -26.11 5.15 6.78
N ILE A 34 -24.93 5.29 7.37
CA ILE A 34 -23.97 6.37 7.10
C ILE A 34 -22.62 5.83 6.59
N ALA A 35 -22.52 4.52 6.34
CA ALA A 35 -21.32 3.92 5.78
C ALA A 35 -21.01 4.49 4.39
N LEU A 36 -19.73 4.51 4.04
CA LEU A 36 -19.26 4.95 2.73
C LEU A 36 -19.70 3.93 1.68
N LYS A 37 -19.98 4.43 0.47
CA LYS A 37 -20.27 3.57 -0.66
C LYS A 37 -19.06 2.68 -0.99
N PRO A 38 -19.25 1.43 -1.44
CA PRO A 38 -18.15 0.50 -1.72
C PRO A 38 -17.06 1.05 -2.65
N ASN A 39 -17.42 1.83 -3.67
CA ASN A 39 -16.45 2.44 -4.59
C ASN A 39 -15.56 3.50 -3.92
N VAL A 40 -16.08 4.22 -2.92
CA VAL A 40 -15.30 5.20 -2.15
C VAL A 40 -14.32 4.47 -1.23
N VAL A 41 -14.76 3.37 -0.61
CA VAL A 41 -13.89 2.51 0.22
C VAL A 41 -12.75 1.94 -0.62
N GLU A 42 -13.05 1.41 -1.80
CA GLU A 42 -12.03 0.85 -2.69
C GLU A 42 -11.05 1.92 -3.18
N GLY A 43 -11.54 3.13 -3.51
CA GLY A 43 -10.70 4.28 -3.81
C GLY A 43 -9.76 4.63 -2.65
N ALA A 44 -10.26 4.67 -1.41
CA ALA A 44 -9.45 4.95 -0.24
C ALA A 44 -8.39 3.85 0.05
N LYS A 45 -8.74 2.57 -0.14
CA LYS A 45 -7.80 1.46 -0.04
C LYS A 45 -6.65 1.60 -1.04
N MET A 46 -6.97 1.93 -2.28
CA MET A 46 -6.00 2.15 -3.34
C MET A 46 -5.05 3.31 -3.01
N GLN A 47 -5.57 4.43 -2.48
CA GLN A 47 -4.74 5.53 -1.96
C GLN A 47 -3.83 5.08 -0.80
N GLY A 48 -4.34 4.21 0.09
CA GLY A 48 -3.54 3.60 1.16
C GLY A 48 -2.38 2.73 0.63
N VAL A 49 -2.60 1.99 -0.46
CA VAL A 49 -1.53 1.23 -1.14
C VAL A 49 -0.47 2.19 -1.70
N CYS A 50 -0.87 3.29 -2.35
CA CYS A 50 0.07 4.29 -2.86
C CYS A 50 0.91 4.95 -1.74
N LEU A 51 0.33 5.20 -0.56
CA LEU A 51 1.09 5.71 0.61
C LEU A 51 2.19 4.74 1.05
N VAL A 52 1.97 3.43 0.98
CA VAL A 52 3.00 2.43 1.30
C VAL A 52 4.12 2.47 0.27
N GLN A 53 3.78 2.56 -1.01
CA GLN A 53 4.77 2.64 -2.09
C GLN A 53 5.61 3.92 -2.02
N LEU A 54 5.00 5.06 -1.66
CA LEU A 54 5.72 6.31 -1.39
C LEU A 54 6.82 6.14 -0.34
N LYS A 55 6.53 5.41 0.74
CA LYS A 55 7.51 5.09 1.77
C LYS A 55 8.65 4.22 1.24
N GLU A 56 8.36 3.26 0.37
CA GLU A 56 9.38 2.39 -0.22
C GLU A 56 10.33 3.15 -1.16
N LEU A 57 9.83 4.18 -1.85
CA LEU A 57 10.65 5.10 -2.65
C LEU A 57 11.58 5.96 -1.78
N THR A 58 11.11 6.41 -0.61
CA THR A 58 11.85 7.35 0.25
C THR A 58 12.79 6.70 1.27
N PHE A 59 12.59 5.41 1.60
CA PHE A 59 13.34 4.74 2.68
C PHE A 59 14.39 3.72 2.19
N LYS A 60 15.04 3.94 1.04
CA LYS A 60 16.16 3.08 0.64
C LYS A 60 17.38 3.31 1.55
N LYS A 61 17.51 2.42 2.54
CA LYS A 61 18.61 2.23 3.51
C LYS A 61 18.62 3.19 4.70
N LYS A 62 18.05 2.74 5.84
CA LYS A 62 18.14 3.44 7.14
C LYS A 62 19.56 3.69 7.66
N ASN A 63 20.56 2.99 7.13
CA ASN A 63 21.93 3.00 7.63
C ASN A 63 22.88 3.84 6.77
N GLU A 64 22.42 4.38 5.64
CA GLU A 64 23.23 5.17 4.70
C GLU A 64 22.42 6.38 4.24
N PHE A 65 23.03 7.57 4.24
CA PHE A 65 22.40 8.76 3.72
C PHE A 65 22.31 8.71 2.19
N ASP A 66 21.10 8.80 1.64
CA ASP A 66 20.86 8.96 0.20
C ASP A 66 20.24 10.35 -0.05
N PRO A 67 20.99 11.31 -0.62
CA PRO A 67 20.50 12.66 -0.88
C PRO A 67 19.24 12.71 -1.75
N ILE A 68 19.06 11.74 -2.65
CA ILE A 68 17.88 11.68 -3.52
C ILE A 68 16.68 11.23 -2.69
N SER A 69 16.83 10.16 -1.91
CA SER A 69 15.78 9.65 -1.03
C SER A 69 15.32 10.71 0.00
N GLU A 70 16.23 11.50 0.56
CA GLU A 70 15.90 12.60 1.48
C GLU A 70 15.16 13.74 0.78
N TRP A 71 15.58 14.10 -0.44
CA TRP A 71 14.86 15.09 -1.24
C TRP A 71 13.43 14.61 -1.56
N VAL A 72 13.27 13.35 -1.97
CA VAL A 72 11.95 12.75 -2.25
C VAL A 72 11.09 12.73 -0.99
N ASN A 73 11.68 12.39 0.17
CA ASN A 73 10.98 12.38 1.46
C ASN A 73 10.44 13.78 1.82
N TYR A 74 11.28 14.82 1.75
CA TYR A 74 10.87 16.19 2.02
C TYR A 74 9.76 16.67 1.06
N ARG A 75 9.90 16.35 -0.23
CA ARG A 75 8.91 16.74 -1.26
C ARG A 75 7.58 15.99 -1.12
N SER A 76 7.62 14.73 -0.70
CA SER A 76 6.41 13.92 -0.51
C SER A 76 5.42 14.58 0.46
N VAL A 77 5.92 15.16 1.55
CA VAL A 77 5.07 15.82 2.55
C VAL A 77 4.34 17.02 1.94
N SER A 78 5.06 17.92 1.26
CA SER A 78 4.45 19.11 0.64
C SER A 78 3.51 18.78 -0.52
N LEU A 79 3.78 17.70 -1.26
CA LEU A 79 2.91 17.26 -2.36
C LEU A 79 1.62 16.62 -1.83
N LEU A 80 1.67 15.86 -0.74
CA LEU A 80 0.50 15.24 -0.11
C LEU A 80 -0.48 16.28 0.49
N GLU A 81 -0.06 17.52 0.70
CA GLU A 81 -0.96 18.62 1.07
C GLU A 81 -1.84 19.10 -0.09
N GLN A 82 -1.44 18.81 -1.33
CA GLN A 82 -2.06 19.36 -2.54
C GLN A 82 -2.64 18.29 -3.47
N TYR A 83 -2.11 17.07 -3.43
CA TYR A 83 -2.44 15.98 -4.36
C TYR A 83 -2.74 14.69 -3.60
N SER A 84 -3.49 13.78 -4.24
CA SER A 84 -3.75 12.46 -3.67
C SER A 84 -2.49 11.60 -3.61
N PRO A 85 -2.39 10.64 -2.66
CA PRO A 85 -1.24 9.76 -2.56
C PRO A 85 -0.76 9.11 -3.86
N CYS A 86 -1.67 8.69 -4.73
CA CYS A 86 -1.27 8.08 -6.00
C CYS A 86 -0.76 9.09 -7.03
N GLU A 87 -1.28 10.32 -7.05
CA GLU A 87 -0.71 11.39 -7.88
C GLU A 87 0.70 11.72 -7.41
N VAL A 88 0.91 11.82 -6.10
CA VAL A 88 2.24 12.06 -5.52
C VAL A 88 3.20 10.92 -5.84
N LEU A 89 2.74 9.67 -5.78
CA LEU A 89 3.54 8.50 -6.13
C LEU A 89 4.09 8.62 -7.56
N ILE A 90 3.21 8.88 -8.53
CA ILE A 90 3.59 9.02 -9.94
C ILE A 90 4.58 10.18 -10.12
N MET A 91 4.31 11.34 -9.52
CA MET A 91 5.19 12.50 -9.62
C MET A 91 6.61 12.20 -9.10
N LEU A 92 6.71 11.49 -7.98
CA LEU A 92 7.99 11.18 -7.34
C LEU A 92 8.73 10.03 -8.00
N GLU A 93 8.03 9.03 -8.56
CA GLU A 93 8.63 7.98 -9.39
C GLU A 93 9.35 8.60 -10.60
N VAL A 94 8.63 9.42 -11.36
CA VAL A 94 9.19 10.10 -12.54
C VAL A 94 10.37 11.00 -12.15
N ALA A 95 10.24 11.80 -11.08
CA ALA A 95 11.32 12.67 -10.63
C ALA A 95 12.57 11.87 -10.18
N ASN A 96 12.37 10.78 -9.44
CA ASN A 96 13.45 9.95 -8.94
C ASN A 96 14.22 9.25 -10.07
N ASP A 97 13.52 8.77 -11.10
CA ASP A 97 14.15 8.15 -12.27
C ASP A 97 15.01 9.18 -13.03
N MET A 98 14.46 10.36 -13.32
CA MET A 98 15.21 11.43 -14.01
C MET A 98 16.48 11.87 -13.25
N ILE A 99 16.38 12.08 -11.93
CA ILE A 99 17.53 12.51 -11.11
C ILE A 99 18.62 11.43 -11.05
N ARG A 100 18.23 10.16 -11.12
CA ARG A 100 19.18 9.04 -11.10
C ARG A 100 19.85 8.80 -12.44
N ASP A 101 19.12 8.97 -13.53
CA ASP A 101 19.66 8.87 -14.89
C ASP A 101 20.67 10.00 -15.18
N GLU A 102 20.48 11.20 -14.62
CA GLU A 102 21.46 12.30 -14.69
C GLU A 102 22.78 12.02 -13.97
N LYS A 103 22.84 11.01 -13.11
CA LYS A 103 24.05 10.64 -12.33
C LYS A 103 24.84 9.46 -12.93
N GLN A 104 24.39 8.86 -14.04
CA GLN A 104 25.11 7.82 -14.79
C GLN A 104 25.92 8.43 -15.93
#